data_AF-A0AA39DIP1-F1
#
_entry.id   AF-A0AA39DIP1-F1
#
_cell.length_a   1.000
_cell.length_b   1.000
_cell.length_c   1.000
_cell.angle_alpha   90.00
_cell.angle_beta   90.00
_cell.angle_gamma   90.00
#
_symmetry.space_group_name_H-M   'P 1'
#
loop_
_entity.id
_entity.type
_entity.pdbx_description
1 polymer ?
#
loop_
_entity_poly.entity_id
_entity_poly.type
_entity_poly.pdbx_seq_one_letter_code
_entity_poly.pdbx_strand_id
1 'polypeptide(L)'
;MSMFLLWVLMLLPFLPLSSSSHSEAIEALLSRLDTKRAAPSVQESAAKAVLQRLLPTHLDSFQFEIVSKDVCGGKSCFWISNYNVSSKNGLEIMIKGTTAVEIASGLHWYIKYWCGAHVSWDKTGGIQIASIPKPGSLPLVKDEGVLIQRPVPWNYYQNVVTSSYSYVWWDWERWEKEIDWMALQGVNLPLAFNGQEAIWQKVLMDFNISKKDLNGFFGGPAFLAWARMGNLHGWGGPLSQNWLDQQLVLQKQILSRMLELGMTPVLPSFSGNVPEALKKIFPSANITRLGEWNTVDNNTRWCCTYLLDASDPLFIQIGKAFIKQQIKEYGDVTDIYNCDTFNENSPPTNDPAYISSLGAAIYKAMSQGDKDSVWLMQGWLFYSDSGFWKPPQMKALLHSVPFGKMVVLDLFADAKPIWRTSSQFYGTPYIWCMLHNFGGNIEMYGILDAVSSGPVDARISKNSTMVGVGMCMEGIEQNAVVYELMSEMAFRSEKVQLVEWLKTYSYRRYGKAVHHVEAAWEILYRTIYHCTDGIAVCFWDKSIGHIIVTIFLFPFWKIVLQNIIVIFYGMIHISMVLLSCLDYANSPFS
;
A
#
# COMPACT_ATOMS: atom_id res chain seq x y z
N MET A 1 -64.05 43.78 -6.53
CA MET A 1 -63.03 43.65 -7.59
C MET A 1 -61.65 43.79 -6.93
N SER A 2 -61.29 42.80 -6.09
CA SER A 2 -60.25 41.77 -6.33
C SER A 2 -58.83 42.37 -6.32
N MET A 3 -58.20 42.53 -5.15
CA MET A 3 -57.32 41.54 -4.50
C MET A 3 -56.36 40.86 -5.49
N PHE A 4 -55.12 41.34 -5.52
CA PHE A 4 -53.96 40.59 -6.04
C PHE A 4 -53.01 40.35 -4.86
N LEU A 5 -53.05 39.13 -4.32
CA LEU A 5 -52.07 38.61 -3.38
C LEU A 5 -50.77 38.31 -4.13
N LEU A 6 -49.66 38.93 -3.73
CA LEU A 6 -48.31 38.51 -4.07
C LEU A 6 -47.91 37.33 -3.18
N TRP A 7 -47.95 36.12 -3.73
CA TRP A 7 -47.29 34.95 -3.15
C TRP A 7 -45.81 34.97 -3.55
N VAL A 8 -44.93 35.37 -2.63
CA VAL A 8 -43.49 35.13 -2.75
C VAL A 8 -43.20 33.79 -2.07
N LEU A 9 -43.15 32.73 -2.87
CA LEU A 9 -42.55 31.45 -2.49
C LEU A 9 -41.04 31.68 -2.32
N MET A 10 -40.56 31.75 -1.08
CA MET A 10 -39.14 31.55 -0.79
C MET A 10 -38.77 30.09 -1.04
N LEU A 11 -38.39 29.79 -2.27
CA LEU A 11 -37.58 28.61 -2.60
C LEU A 11 -36.16 28.89 -2.11
N LEU A 12 -35.87 28.49 -0.87
CA LEU A 12 -34.48 28.34 -0.42
C LEU A 12 -33.82 27.27 -1.31
N PRO A 13 -32.74 27.58 -2.03
CA PRO A 13 -31.97 26.54 -2.68
C PRO A 13 -31.28 25.73 -1.58
N PHE A 14 -31.62 24.45 -1.46
CA PHE A 14 -30.75 23.49 -0.80
C PHE A 14 -29.45 23.42 -1.61
N LEU A 15 -28.49 24.27 -1.25
CA LEU A 15 -27.11 24.15 -1.70
C LEU A 15 -26.54 22.87 -1.08
N PRO A 16 -25.96 21.95 -1.87
CA PRO A 16 -25.25 20.80 -1.33
C PRO A 16 -23.92 21.29 -0.73
N LEU A 17 -23.95 21.77 0.52
CA LEU A 17 -22.79 22.30 1.23
C LEU A 17 -21.72 21.25 1.59
N SER A 18 -21.92 19.96 1.27
CA SER A 18 -21.01 18.92 1.74
C SER A 18 -19.90 18.55 0.77
N SER A 19 -19.99 18.77 -0.55
CA SER A 19 -18.93 18.24 -1.45
C SER A 19 -17.67 19.10 -1.50
N SER A 20 -17.77 20.43 -1.32
CA SER A 20 -16.61 21.34 -1.46
C SER A 20 -15.64 21.25 -0.29
N SER A 21 -16.15 21.13 0.95
CA SER A 21 -15.31 21.12 2.16
C SER A 21 -14.37 19.91 2.27
N HIS A 22 -14.74 18.76 1.69
CA HIS A 22 -13.89 17.56 1.69
C HIS A 22 -12.70 17.69 0.74
N SER A 23 -12.94 18.24 -0.46
CA SER A 23 -11.86 18.50 -1.44
C SER A 23 -10.86 19.49 -0.86
N GLU A 24 -11.35 20.57 -0.25
CA GLU A 24 -10.52 21.61 0.36
C GLU A 24 -9.61 21.05 1.47
N ALA A 25 -10.12 20.16 2.33
CA ALA A 25 -9.33 19.60 3.43
C ALA A 25 -8.19 18.69 2.92
N ILE A 26 -8.46 17.90 1.87
CA ILE A 26 -7.46 17.03 1.23
C ILE A 26 -6.44 17.85 0.46
N GLU A 27 -6.87 18.86 -0.30
CA GLU A 27 -5.98 19.79 -0.99
C GLU A 27 -5.05 20.54 -0.01
N ALA A 28 -5.58 20.99 1.13
CA ALA A 28 -4.79 21.61 2.18
C ALA A 28 -3.76 20.64 2.77
N LEU A 29 -4.10 19.36 2.97
CA LEU A 29 -3.14 18.34 3.39
C LEU A 29 -2.05 18.12 2.34
N LEU A 30 -2.43 17.96 1.07
CA LEU A 30 -1.48 17.77 -0.03
C LEU A 30 -0.52 18.97 -0.14
N SER A 31 -1.04 20.20 -0.04
CA SER A 31 -0.22 21.41 -0.07
C SER A 31 0.81 21.45 1.06
N ARG A 32 0.43 21.06 2.29
CA ARG A 32 1.38 20.95 3.41
C ARG A 32 2.42 19.86 3.20
N LEU A 33 2.02 18.69 2.70
CA LEU A 33 2.96 17.60 2.42
C LEU A 33 3.92 17.96 1.28
N ASP A 34 3.46 18.75 0.31
CA ASP A 34 4.31 19.27 -0.78
C ASP A 34 5.46 20.14 -0.22
N THR A 35 5.26 20.87 0.89
CA THR A 35 6.34 21.68 1.50
C THR A 35 7.38 20.86 2.25
N LYS A 36 7.07 19.61 2.61
CA LYS A 36 8.00 18.67 3.26
C LYS A 36 8.84 17.87 2.25
N ARG A 37 8.63 18.08 0.94
CA ARG A 37 9.37 17.38 -0.12
C ARG A 37 10.81 17.86 -0.23
N ALA A 38 11.67 16.96 -0.68
CA ALA A 38 13.02 17.31 -1.07
C ALA A 38 13.02 18.34 -2.23
N ALA A 39 14.06 19.15 -2.30
CA ALA A 39 14.21 20.12 -3.39
C ALA A 39 14.21 19.44 -4.76
N PRO A 40 13.76 20.12 -5.84
CA PRO A 40 13.73 19.58 -7.20
C PRO A 40 15.02 18.86 -7.63
N SER A 41 16.19 19.47 -7.39
CA SER A 41 17.49 18.89 -7.75
C SER A 41 17.81 17.58 -7.03
N VAL A 42 17.38 17.43 -5.77
CA VAL A 42 17.53 16.19 -5.01
C VAL A 42 16.63 15.11 -5.60
N GLN A 43 15.38 15.45 -5.92
CA GLN A 43 14.44 14.54 -6.54
C GLN A 43 14.92 14.07 -7.92
N GLU A 44 15.37 14.99 -8.79
CA GLU A 44 15.92 14.66 -10.11
C GLU A 44 17.15 13.74 -9.99
N SER A 45 18.03 14.00 -9.02
CA SER A 45 19.20 13.16 -8.73
C SER A 45 18.78 11.77 -8.25
N ALA A 46 17.77 11.68 -7.39
CA ALA A 46 17.24 10.41 -6.89
C ALA A 46 16.62 9.57 -8.01
N ALA A 47 15.81 10.20 -8.88
CA ALA A 47 15.27 9.55 -10.08
C ALA A 47 16.38 9.08 -11.03
N LYS A 48 17.45 9.89 -11.22
CA LYS A 48 18.62 9.48 -12.01
C LYS A 48 19.37 8.31 -11.38
N ALA A 49 19.42 8.22 -10.04
CA ALA A 49 20.00 7.07 -9.35
C ALA A 49 19.16 5.79 -9.53
N VAL A 50 17.82 5.89 -9.57
CA VAL A 50 16.93 4.76 -9.95
C VAL A 50 17.25 4.31 -11.37
N LEU A 51 17.36 5.24 -12.33
CA LEU A 51 17.76 4.93 -13.70
C LEU A 51 19.14 4.26 -13.74
N GLN A 52 20.12 4.73 -12.96
CA GLN A 52 21.45 4.16 -12.93
C GLN A 52 21.46 2.70 -12.46
N ARG A 53 20.67 2.37 -11.44
CA ARG A 53 20.55 0.99 -10.94
C ARG A 53 19.78 0.10 -11.91
N LEU A 54 18.79 0.64 -12.63
CA LEU A 54 17.96 -0.13 -13.57
C LEU A 54 18.62 -0.32 -14.95
N LEU A 55 19.16 0.76 -15.53
CA LEU A 55 19.72 0.85 -16.90
C LEU A 55 21.01 1.69 -16.90
N PRO A 56 22.13 1.19 -16.35
CA PRO A 56 23.36 1.95 -16.20
C PRO A 56 23.93 2.48 -17.53
N THR A 57 23.69 1.78 -18.64
CA THR A 57 24.16 2.17 -19.98
C THR A 57 23.35 3.29 -20.63
N HIS A 58 22.19 3.65 -20.08
CA HIS A 58 21.25 4.60 -20.68
C HIS A 58 21.18 5.94 -19.92
N LEU A 59 22.10 6.18 -18.99
CA LEU A 59 22.09 7.38 -18.15
C LEU A 59 22.08 8.69 -18.93
N ASP A 60 22.76 8.72 -20.08
CA ASP A 60 22.88 9.89 -20.94
C ASP A 60 21.79 9.94 -22.04
N SER A 61 20.94 8.92 -22.13
CA SER A 61 19.79 8.89 -23.03
C SER A 61 18.56 9.62 -22.47
N PHE A 62 18.51 9.83 -21.14
CA PHE A 62 17.34 10.41 -20.45
C PHE A 62 17.67 11.72 -19.74
N GLN A 63 16.79 12.72 -19.92
CA GLN A 63 16.78 13.94 -19.13
C GLN A 63 15.54 13.95 -18.22
N PHE A 64 15.75 14.27 -16.94
CA PHE A 64 14.69 14.39 -15.94
C PHE A 64 14.53 15.84 -15.49
N GLU A 65 13.28 16.25 -15.24
CA GLU A 65 12.95 17.62 -14.81
C GLU A 65 11.71 17.60 -13.90
N ILE A 66 11.83 18.22 -12.73
CA ILE A 66 10.68 18.43 -11.84
C ILE A 66 9.93 19.69 -12.28
N VAL A 67 8.61 19.55 -12.46
CA VAL A 67 7.72 20.65 -12.88
C VAL A 67 6.62 20.90 -11.85
N SER A 68 6.06 22.11 -11.86
CA SER A 68 4.89 22.43 -11.03
C SER A 68 3.64 21.70 -11.53
N LYS A 69 2.67 21.51 -10.64
CA LYS A 69 1.35 20.94 -10.99
C LYS A 69 0.60 21.78 -12.03
N ASP A 70 0.92 23.06 -12.21
CA ASP A 70 0.26 23.93 -13.19
C ASP A 70 0.54 23.47 -14.63
N VAL A 71 1.77 22.98 -14.89
CA VAL A 71 2.15 22.36 -16.17
C VAL A 71 1.30 21.10 -16.44
N CYS A 72 0.84 20.46 -15.37
CA CYS A 72 0.02 19.26 -15.37
C CYS A 72 -1.48 19.55 -15.18
N GLY A 73 -1.96 20.78 -15.37
CA GLY A 73 -3.39 21.11 -15.20
C GLY A 73 -3.90 20.94 -13.75
N GLY A 74 -3.05 21.26 -12.77
CA GLY A 74 -3.38 21.24 -11.33
C GLY A 74 -3.27 19.87 -10.65
N LYS A 75 -2.85 18.82 -11.37
CA LYS A 75 -2.73 17.45 -10.84
C LYS A 75 -1.29 16.96 -10.88
N SER A 76 -0.96 15.94 -10.10
CA SER A 76 0.31 15.24 -10.26
C SER A 76 0.32 14.50 -11.60
N CYS A 77 1.44 14.58 -12.32
CA CYS A 77 1.57 13.98 -13.64
C CYS A 77 3.03 13.66 -13.99
N PHE A 78 3.21 12.84 -15.03
CA PHE A 78 4.44 12.80 -15.79
C PHE A 78 4.19 13.07 -17.27
N TRP A 79 5.18 13.62 -17.96
CA TRP A 79 5.15 13.92 -19.38
C TRP A 79 6.42 13.40 -20.05
N ILE A 80 6.26 12.50 -21.01
CA ILE A 80 7.35 11.93 -21.80
C ILE A 80 7.37 12.64 -23.16
N SER A 81 8.52 13.16 -23.57
CA SER A 81 8.71 13.79 -24.88
C SER A 81 10.07 13.44 -25.50
N ASN A 82 10.19 13.63 -26.81
CA ASN A 82 11.46 13.45 -27.51
C ASN A 82 12.39 14.65 -27.20
N TYR A 83 13.67 14.37 -26.99
CA TYR A 83 14.68 15.41 -26.84
C TYR A 83 15.14 15.89 -28.23
N ASN A 84 14.92 17.17 -28.55
CA ASN A 84 15.20 17.74 -29.86
C ASN A 84 16.69 18.07 -30.04
N VAL A 85 17.56 17.07 -30.24
CA VAL A 85 18.92 17.29 -30.77
C VAL A 85 19.37 16.11 -31.64
N SER A 86 19.96 16.44 -32.80
CA SER A 86 20.49 15.55 -33.84
C SER A 86 21.79 14.79 -33.46
N SER A 87 22.01 14.49 -32.18
CA SER A 87 23.21 13.76 -31.75
C SER A 87 22.93 12.26 -31.67
N LYS A 88 23.74 11.45 -32.36
CA LYS A 88 23.58 9.99 -32.41
C LYS A 88 23.87 9.28 -31.07
N ASN A 89 24.42 9.98 -30.07
CA ASN A 89 24.88 9.43 -28.77
C ASN A 89 24.55 10.38 -27.58
N GLY A 90 23.46 11.13 -27.63
CA GLY A 90 23.09 12.08 -26.57
C GLY A 90 21.69 11.85 -26.05
N LEU A 91 21.13 12.86 -25.37
CA LEU A 91 19.78 12.83 -24.83
C LEU A 91 18.75 12.50 -25.93
N GLU A 92 17.93 11.50 -25.67
CA GLU A 92 16.89 11.01 -26.59
C GLU A 92 15.48 11.29 -26.05
N ILE A 93 15.29 11.08 -24.75
CA ILE A 93 13.99 11.16 -24.10
C ILE A 93 14.04 12.13 -22.92
N MET A 94 13.05 13.02 -22.85
CA MET A 94 12.82 13.90 -21.71
C MET A 94 11.61 13.39 -20.92
N ILE A 95 11.75 13.29 -19.61
CA ILE A 95 10.66 12.93 -18.69
C ILE A 95 10.53 14.03 -17.65
N LYS A 96 9.42 14.76 -17.73
CA LYS A 96 9.02 15.74 -16.73
C LYS A 96 8.07 15.10 -15.73
N GLY A 97 8.13 15.45 -14.46
CA GLY A 97 7.19 14.96 -13.46
C GLY A 97 7.00 15.92 -12.29
N THR A 98 5.89 15.79 -11.58
CA THR A 98 5.61 16.63 -10.40
C THR A 98 6.42 16.23 -9.17
N THR A 99 6.89 14.99 -9.13
CA THR A 99 7.83 14.45 -8.14
C THR A 99 8.75 13.44 -8.80
N ALA A 100 9.80 13.01 -8.10
CA ALA A 100 10.66 11.94 -8.58
C ALA A 100 9.92 10.59 -8.75
N VAL A 101 8.89 10.30 -7.94
CA VAL A 101 8.00 9.14 -8.19
C VAL A 101 7.32 9.26 -9.55
N GLU A 102 6.81 10.44 -9.91
CA GLU A 102 6.21 10.63 -11.24
C GLU A 102 7.24 10.48 -12.37
N ILE A 103 8.47 10.97 -12.19
CA ILE A 103 9.55 10.78 -13.16
C ILE A 103 9.89 9.29 -13.30
N ALA A 104 10.07 8.56 -12.19
CA ALA A 104 10.33 7.13 -12.21
C ALA A 104 9.17 6.33 -12.83
N SER A 105 7.93 6.72 -12.56
CA SER A 105 6.74 6.14 -13.21
C SER A 105 6.71 6.43 -14.70
N GLY A 106 7.10 7.62 -15.13
CA GLY A 106 7.24 7.97 -16.55
C GLY A 106 8.34 7.15 -17.24
N LEU A 107 9.46 6.91 -16.56
CA LEU A 107 10.52 6.03 -17.05
C LEU A 107 9.98 4.61 -17.21
N HIS A 108 9.32 4.08 -16.17
CA HIS A 108 8.71 2.76 -16.21
C HIS A 108 7.67 2.65 -17.33
N TRP A 109 6.80 3.65 -17.48
CA TRP A 109 5.79 3.73 -18.53
C TRP A 109 6.42 3.70 -19.92
N TYR A 110 7.48 4.47 -20.13
CA TYR A 110 8.21 4.51 -21.39
C TYR A 110 8.84 3.15 -21.73
N ILE A 111 9.63 2.58 -20.82
CA ILE A 111 10.29 1.29 -21.09
C ILE A 111 9.27 0.16 -21.25
N LYS A 112 8.12 0.24 -20.56
CA LYS A 112 7.01 -0.70 -20.68
C LYS A 112 6.35 -0.63 -22.05
N TYR A 113 5.88 0.55 -22.46
CA TYR A 113 5.02 0.71 -23.63
C TYR A 113 5.76 0.96 -24.94
N TRP A 114 6.96 1.54 -24.92
CA TRP A 114 7.77 1.79 -26.12
C TRP A 114 8.90 0.79 -26.29
N CYS A 115 9.55 0.37 -25.21
CA CYS A 115 10.70 -0.53 -25.29
C CYS A 115 10.35 -2.01 -25.08
N GLY A 116 9.16 -2.30 -24.55
CA GLY A 116 8.74 -3.67 -24.30
C GLY A 116 9.45 -4.34 -23.12
N ALA A 117 9.87 -3.58 -22.11
CA ALA A 117 10.52 -4.06 -20.90
C ALA A 117 9.52 -4.41 -19.78
N HIS A 118 9.98 -5.17 -18.79
CA HIS A 118 9.19 -5.57 -17.62
C HIS A 118 10.04 -5.52 -16.35
N VAL A 119 9.48 -4.99 -15.26
CA VAL A 119 10.14 -4.90 -13.95
C VAL A 119 9.27 -5.59 -12.91
N SER A 120 9.83 -6.59 -12.23
CA SER A 120 9.16 -7.37 -11.20
C SER A 120 10.14 -7.74 -10.08
N TRP A 121 9.63 -8.27 -8.97
CA TRP A 121 10.48 -8.82 -7.91
C TRP A 121 11.28 -10.02 -8.41
N ASP A 122 12.48 -10.23 -7.85
CA ASP A 122 13.36 -11.34 -8.24
C ASP A 122 12.68 -12.70 -8.09
N LYS A 123 11.93 -12.90 -7.00
CA LYS A 123 11.17 -14.15 -6.75
C LYS A 123 10.05 -14.41 -7.77
N THR A 124 9.58 -13.38 -8.46
CA THR A 124 8.57 -13.49 -9.52
C THR A 124 9.21 -13.42 -10.91
N GLY A 125 10.47 -13.83 -11.05
CA GLY A 125 11.18 -13.89 -12.34
C GLY A 125 11.94 -12.61 -12.72
N GLY A 126 11.96 -11.61 -11.83
CA GLY A 126 12.83 -10.44 -11.94
C GLY A 126 12.52 -9.52 -13.12
N ILE A 127 13.58 -8.98 -13.71
CA ILE A 127 13.54 -7.87 -14.66
C ILE A 127 13.87 -8.38 -16.07
N GLN A 128 13.07 -8.00 -17.06
CA GLN A 128 13.34 -8.15 -18.48
C GLN A 128 13.60 -6.75 -19.05
N ILE A 129 14.83 -6.49 -19.50
CA ILE A 129 15.24 -5.22 -20.13
C ILE A 129 15.99 -5.43 -21.46
N ALA A 130 16.14 -6.67 -21.91
CA ALA A 130 16.88 -7.00 -23.12
C ALA A 130 16.21 -6.48 -24.41
N SER A 131 14.91 -6.14 -24.33
CA SER A 131 14.15 -5.52 -25.42
C SER A 131 14.44 -4.02 -25.58
N ILE A 132 15.08 -3.38 -24.59
CA ILE A 132 15.40 -1.95 -24.65
C ILE A 132 16.52 -1.71 -25.67
N PRO A 133 16.28 -0.87 -26.71
CA PRO A 133 17.32 -0.56 -27.69
C PRO A 133 18.54 0.11 -27.06
N LYS A 134 19.69 0.00 -27.74
CA LYS A 134 20.91 0.70 -27.33
C LYS A 134 20.71 2.22 -27.38
N PRO A 135 21.46 2.99 -26.57
CA PRO A 135 21.50 4.44 -26.68
C PRO A 135 21.70 4.90 -28.14
N GLY A 136 20.97 5.92 -28.56
CA GLY A 136 20.90 6.43 -29.93
C GLY A 136 19.87 5.72 -30.83
N SER A 137 19.08 4.80 -30.28
CA SER A 137 18.03 4.06 -31.00
C SER A 137 16.76 3.86 -30.17
N LEU A 138 16.56 4.65 -29.12
CA LEU A 138 15.36 4.58 -28.31
C LEU A 138 14.11 4.99 -29.14
N PRO A 139 12.97 4.28 -29.01
CA PRO A 139 11.79 4.57 -29.82
C PRO A 139 11.21 5.95 -29.52
N LEU A 140 10.98 6.76 -30.56
CA LEU A 140 10.39 8.08 -30.41
C LEU A 140 8.93 7.98 -29.95
N VAL A 141 8.52 8.89 -29.07
CA VAL A 141 7.10 9.15 -28.77
C VAL A 141 6.50 10.08 -29.82
N LYS A 142 5.18 10.32 -29.77
CA LYS A 142 4.53 11.32 -30.64
C LYS A 142 5.10 12.72 -30.38
N ASP A 143 5.07 13.60 -31.38
CA ASP A 143 5.64 14.96 -31.29
C ASP A 143 5.05 15.80 -30.16
N GLU A 144 3.76 15.64 -29.86
CA GLU A 144 3.05 16.26 -28.74
C GLU A 144 3.46 15.72 -27.35
N GLY A 145 4.22 14.63 -27.33
CA GLY A 145 4.57 13.88 -26.14
C GLY A 145 3.39 13.10 -25.53
N VAL A 146 3.63 12.47 -24.40
CA VAL A 146 2.69 11.60 -23.69
C VAL A 146 2.54 12.12 -22.27
N LEU A 147 1.43 12.82 -22.02
CA LEU A 147 1.06 13.36 -20.71
C LEU A 147 0.13 12.39 -19.99
N ILE A 148 0.54 11.92 -18.81
CA ILE A 148 -0.27 11.04 -17.96
C ILE A 148 -0.49 11.72 -16.61
N GLN A 149 -1.74 12.11 -16.35
CA GLN A 149 -2.17 12.68 -15.08
C GLN A 149 -2.67 11.59 -14.12
N ARG A 150 -2.41 11.76 -12.83
CA ARG A 150 -3.06 10.93 -11.82
C ARG A 150 -4.53 11.33 -11.67
N PRO A 151 -5.48 10.37 -11.69
CA PRO A 151 -6.88 10.64 -11.39
C PRO A 151 -7.14 10.82 -9.89
N VAL A 152 -6.24 10.35 -9.03
CA VAL A 152 -6.28 10.47 -7.56
C VAL A 152 -4.90 10.86 -7.01
N PRO A 153 -4.81 11.59 -5.89
CA PRO A 153 -3.52 12.08 -5.40
C PRO A 153 -2.64 10.99 -4.78
N TRP A 154 -3.21 9.94 -4.18
CA TRP A 154 -2.43 8.91 -3.48
C TRP A 154 -2.44 7.54 -4.16
N ASN A 155 -1.25 6.93 -4.15
CA ASN A 155 -1.04 5.52 -4.42
C ASN A 155 -0.32 4.91 -3.21
N TYR A 156 -1.11 4.21 -2.38
CA TYR A 156 -0.69 3.63 -1.11
C TYR A 156 -0.06 2.25 -1.29
N TYR A 157 0.91 1.90 -0.44
CA TYR A 157 1.53 0.58 -0.45
C TYR A 157 1.81 0.08 0.97
N GLN A 158 1.64 -1.25 1.11
CA GLN A 158 1.95 -2.12 2.25
C GLN A 158 0.79 -2.30 3.25
N ASN A 159 0.71 -3.49 3.83
CA ASN A 159 -0.08 -3.75 5.03
C ASN A 159 0.83 -3.66 6.26
N VAL A 160 0.26 -3.40 7.44
CA VAL A 160 1.01 -3.45 8.70
C VAL A 160 1.64 -4.85 8.91
N VAL A 161 0.97 -5.92 8.44
CA VAL A 161 1.48 -7.30 8.54
C VAL A 161 2.55 -7.67 7.52
N THR A 162 2.69 -6.93 6.41
CA THR A 162 3.74 -7.19 5.41
C THR A 162 5.14 -7.05 6.00
N SER A 163 5.28 -6.20 7.02
CA SER A 163 6.52 -6.05 7.78
C SER A 163 7.02 -7.35 8.42
N SER A 164 6.11 -8.25 8.82
CA SER A 164 6.45 -9.53 9.45
C SER A 164 6.52 -10.68 8.45
N TYR A 165 5.61 -10.72 7.48
CA TYR A 165 5.57 -11.81 6.50
C TYR A 165 6.62 -11.69 5.38
N SER A 166 7.08 -10.47 5.06
CA SER A 166 7.99 -10.26 3.93
C SER A 166 9.28 -9.54 4.33
N TYR A 167 9.20 -8.47 5.11
CA TYR A 167 10.34 -7.53 5.24
C TYR A 167 11.25 -7.81 6.43
N VAL A 168 10.85 -8.68 7.35
CA VAL A 168 11.49 -8.82 8.68
C VAL A 168 13.00 -9.08 8.58
N TRP A 169 13.47 -9.80 7.56
CA TRP A 169 14.89 -10.14 7.39
C TRP A 169 15.61 -9.30 6.34
N TRP A 170 14.99 -8.22 5.85
CA TRP A 170 15.59 -7.38 4.82
C TRP A 170 16.65 -6.45 5.40
N ASP A 171 17.75 -6.35 4.67
CA ASP A 171 18.76 -5.33 4.87
C ASP A 171 18.47 -4.11 3.97
N TRP A 172 19.40 -3.15 4.00
CA TRP A 172 19.30 -1.95 3.18
C TRP A 172 19.30 -2.25 1.67
N GLU A 173 20.09 -3.22 1.19
CA GLU A 173 20.16 -3.52 -0.24
C GLU A 173 18.81 -3.99 -0.78
N ARG A 174 18.12 -4.87 -0.04
CA ARG A 174 16.78 -5.32 -0.43
C ARG A 174 15.74 -4.20 -0.31
N TRP A 175 15.83 -3.35 0.71
CA TRP A 175 14.95 -2.18 0.85
C TRP A 175 15.15 -1.15 -0.26
N GLU A 176 16.38 -0.89 -0.68
CA GLU A 176 16.68 0.02 -1.78
C GLU A 176 16.01 -0.45 -3.08
N LYS A 177 16.09 -1.75 -3.38
CA LYS A 177 15.38 -2.36 -4.53
C LYS A 177 13.86 -2.22 -4.41
N GLU A 178 13.30 -2.38 -3.21
CA GLU A 178 11.85 -2.22 -3.02
C GLU A 178 11.42 -0.77 -3.22
N ILE A 179 12.17 0.21 -2.72
CA ILE A 179 11.82 1.62 -2.85
C ILE A 179 11.97 2.08 -4.31
N ASP A 180 12.95 1.56 -5.04
CA ASP A 180 13.04 1.76 -6.50
C ASP A 180 11.83 1.18 -7.22
N TRP A 181 11.43 -0.05 -6.88
CA TRP A 181 10.21 -0.66 -7.42
C TRP A 181 8.97 0.17 -7.08
N MET A 182 8.81 0.63 -5.83
CA MET A 182 7.75 1.53 -5.41
C MET A 182 7.67 2.79 -6.29
N ALA A 183 8.81 3.43 -6.57
CA ALA A 183 8.87 4.63 -7.41
C ALA A 183 8.47 4.34 -8.86
N LEU A 184 8.94 3.23 -9.44
CA LEU A 184 8.56 2.78 -10.79
C LEU A 184 7.06 2.42 -10.89
N GLN A 185 6.49 1.87 -9.82
CA GLN A 185 5.05 1.58 -9.71
C GLN A 185 4.20 2.81 -9.32
N GLY A 186 4.82 3.96 -9.13
CA GLY A 186 4.12 5.20 -8.81
C GLY A 186 3.56 5.27 -7.39
N VAL A 187 4.10 4.50 -6.45
CA VAL A 187 3.75 4.57 -5.03
C VAL A 187 4.27 5.88 -4.44
N ASN A 188 3.39 6.65 -3.81
CA ASN A 188 3.75 7.93 -3.19
C ASN A 188 3.30 8.05 -1.72
N LEU A 189 2.60 7.04 -1.18
CA LEU A 189 2.18 6.99 0.22
C LEU A 189 2.53 5.61 0.85
N PRO A 190 3.81 5.24 0.99
CA PRO A 190 4.20 3.97 1.59
C PRO A 190 4.15 3.98 3.13
N LEU A 191 3.83 2.84 3.73
CA LEU A 191 4.00 2.61 5.16
C LEU A 191 5.50 2.51 5.53
N ALA A 192 5.90 3.06 6.68
CA ALA A 192 7.30 3.07 7.13
C ALA A 192 7.42 2.74 8.63
N PHE A 193 7.33 1.45 8.96
CA PHE A 193 7.21 0.94 10.34
C PHE A 193 8.49 0.33 10.93
N ASN A 194 9.59 0.25 10.17
CA ASN A 194 10.82 -0.39 10.64
C ASN A 194 11.36 0.32 11.89
N GLY A 195 11.89 -0.46 12.83
CA GLY A 195 12.52 0.07 14.04
C GLY A 195 11.61 0.80 15.03
N GLN A 196 10.27 0.77 14.90
CA GLN A 196 9.39 1.48 15.82
C GLN A 196 9.54 1.02 17.29
N GLU A 197 9.98 -0.22 17.54
CA GLU A 197 10.28 -0.71 18.89
C GLU A 197 11.43 0.08 19.55
N ALA A 198 12.37 0.61 18.79
CA ALA A 198 13.44 1.48 19.31
C ALA A 198 12.88 2.85 19.76
N ILE A 199 11.86 3.37 19.07
CA ILE A 199 11.12 4.56 19.49
C ILE A 199 10.35 4.26 20.77
N TRP A 200 9.62 3.13 20.82
CA TRP A 200 8.90 2.70 22.01
C TRP A 200 9.81 2.50 23.22
N GLN A 201 11.00 1.90 23.04
CA GLN A 201 11.97 1.76 24.11
C GLN A 201 12.34 3.12 24.70
N LYS A 202 12.65 4.12 23.85
CA LYS A 202 13.03 5.47 24.30
C LYS A 202 11.87 6.14 25.06
N VAL A 203 10.66 6.07 24.50
CA VAL A 203 9.46 6.67 25.11
C VAL A 203 9.15 6.02 26.45
N LEU A 204 9.03 4.70 26.51
CA LEU A 204 8.58 4.01 27.73
C LEU A 204 9.61 4.10 28.86
N MET A 205 10.91 4.23 28.54
CA MET A 205 11.93 4.52 29.55
C MET A 205 11.73 5.88 30.23
N ASP A 206 11.23 6.90 29.52
CA ASP A 206 10.86 8.20 30.13
C ASP A 206 9.64 8.07 31.06
N PHE A 207 8.87 6.99 30.95
CA PHE A 207 7.79 6.60 31.87
C PHE A 207 8.24 5.57 32.93
N ASN A 208 9.55 5.49 33.21
CA ASN A 208 10.18 4.60 34.20
C ASN A 208 10.05 3.09 33.91
N ILE A 209 9.67 2.69 32.69
CA ILE A 209 9.67 1.27 32.30
C ILE A 209 11.09 0.81 32.04
N SER A 210 11.53 -0.27 32.69
CA SER A 210 12.89 -0.78 32.51
C SER A 210 13.02 -1.54 31.17
N LYS A 211 14.24 -1.63 30.62
CA LYS A 211 14.50 -2.46 29.44
C LYS A 211 14.08 -3.92 29.63
N LYS A 212 14.19 -4.44 30.87
CA LYS A 212 13.80 -5.82 31.20
C LYS A 212 12.28 -6.00 31.13
N ASP A 213 11.51 -5.00 31.50
CA ASP A 213 10.04 -5.06 31.42
C ASP A 213 9.57 -5.12 29.96
N LEU A 214 10.33 -4.52 29.03
CA LEU A 214 10.02 -4.54 27.60
C LEU A 214 10.25 -5.92 26.95
N ASN A 215 11.05 -6.80 27.56
CA ASN A 215 11.28 -8.17 27.04
C ASN A 215 10.00 -9.00 26.96
N GLY A 216 9.04 -8.74 27.85
CA GLY A 216 7.72 -9.38 27.84
C GLY A 216 6.68 -8.65 27.01
N PHE A 217 6.97 -7.44 26.53
CA PHE A 217 6.05 -6.58 25.79
C PHE A 217 6.24 -6.72 24.28
N PHE A 218 7.47 -6.57 23.78
CA PHE A 218 7.73 -6.73 22.36
C PHE A 218 7.62 -8.20 21.93
N GLY A 219 7.01 -8.43 20.77
CA GLY A 219 7.13 -9.71 20.08
C GLY A 219 8.54 -9.92 19.51
N GLY A 220 8.84 -11.14 19.10
CA GLY A 220 10.00 -11.45 18.27
C GLY A 220 9.88 -10.84 16.87
N PRO A 221 10.98 -10.72 16.10
CA PRO A 221 11.00 -10.02 14.82
C PRO A 221 9.87 -10.41 13.86
N ALA A 222 9.64 -11.71 13.68
CA ALA A 222 8.64 -12.25 12.75
C ALA A 222 7.19 -12.11 13.24
N PHE A 223 6.97 -11.57 14.44
CA PHE A 223 5.65 -11.43 15.05
C PHE A 223 5.32 -9.98 15.42
N LEU A 224 6.17 -9.03 15.00
CA LEU A 224 6.04 -7.63 15.38
C LEU A 224 4.75 -7.00 14.89
N ALA A 225 4.23 -7.37 13.72
CA ALA A 225 2.98 -6.81 13.22
C ALA A 225 1.82 -7.01 14.20
N TRP A 226 1.60 -8.25 14.65
CA TRP A 226 0.55 -8.57 15.63
C TRP A 226 0.85 -8.02 17.02
N ALA A 227 2.12 -7.87 17.39
CA ALA A 227 2.49 -7.21 18.63
C ALA A 227 2.12 -5.72 18.63
N ARG A 228 2.37 -5.03 17.50
CA ARG A 228 2.05 -3.60 17.29
C ARG A 228 0.55 -3.34 17.29
N MET A 229 -0.23 -4.26 16.72
CA MET A 229 -1.70 -4.21 16.74
C MET A 229 -2.32 -4.63 18.08
N GLY A 230 -1.51 -5.03 19.06
CA GLY A 230 -1.98 -5.41 20.39
C GLY A 230 -2.66 -6.79 20.44
N ASN A 231 -2.44 -7.65 19.46
CA ASN A 231 -2.98 -9.01 19.46
C ASN A 231 -2.16 -9.98 20.32
N LEU A 232 -0.83 -9.80 20.33
CA LEU A 232 0.09 -10.64 21.10
C LEU A 232 1.20 -9.82 21.77
N HIS A 233 1.94 -10.44 22.69
CA HIS A 233 3.15 -9.87 23.28
C HIS A 233 4.17 -10.97 23.63
N GLY A 234 5.46 -10.65 23.60
CA GLY A 234 6.55 -11.53 24.05
C GLY A 234 6.85 -12.78 23.18
N TRP A 235 5.93 -13.27 22.36
CA TRP A 235 6.13 -14.48 21.55
C TRP A 235 7.28 -14.32 20.54
N GLY A 236 8.22 -15.27 20.53
CA GLY A 236 9.42 -15.23 19.68
C GLY A 236 10.49 -14.22 20.13
N GLY A 237 10.26 -13.48 21.22
CA GLY A 237 11.21 -12.52 21.80
C GLY A 237 12.19 -13.16 22.81
N PRO A 238 12.98 -12.33 23.53
CA PRO A 238 13.02 -10.87 23.47
C PRO A 238 13.83 -10.33 22.30
N LEU A 239 13.58 -9.07 21.91
CA LEU A 239 14.44 -8.35 20.96
C LEU A 239 15.78 -7.96 21.61
N SER A 240 16.89 -8.18 20.91
CA SER A 240 18.20 -7.70 21.37
C SER A 240 18.35 -6.19 21.16
N GLN A 241 19.22 -5.53 21.95
CA GLN A 241 19.52 -4.12 21.72
C GLN A 241 20.13 -3.89 20.32
N ASN A 242 20.98 -4.81 19.86
CA ASN A 242 21.57 -4.74 18.52
C ASN A 242 20.50 -4.72 17.42
N TRP A 243 19.44 -5.52 17.57
CA TRP A 243 18.30 -5.48 16.65
C TRP A 243 17.63 -4.11 16.62
N LEU A 244 17.33 -3.53 17.79
CA LEU A 244 16.69 -2.21 17.90
C LEU A 244 17.54 -1.12 17.25
N ASP A 245 18.86 -1.14 17.51
CA ASP A 245 19.79 -0.15 16.99
C ASP A 245 19.92 -0.26 15.46
N GLN A 246 20.05 -1.48 14.93
CA GLN A 246 20.13 -1.74 13.49
C GLN A 246 18.84 -1.35 12.76
N GLN A 247 17.67 -1.71 13.31
CA GLN A 247 16.39 -1.37 12.70
C GLN A 247 16.11 0.14 12.72
N LEU A 248 16.58 0.86 13.75
CA LEU A 248 16.51 2.32 13.78
C LEU A 248 17.37 2.97 12.69
N VAL A 249 18.59 2.45 12.46
CA VAL A 249 19.45 2.93 11.37
C VAL A 249 18.80 2.64 10.02
N LEU A 250 18.31 1.42 9.81
CA LEU A 250 17.64 1.01 8.58
C LEU A 250 16.43 1.91 8.27
N GLN A 251 15.59 2.19 9.27
CA GLN A 251 14.44 3.09 9.10
C GLN A 251 14.86 4.50 8.66
N LYS A 252 15.95 5.05 9.20
CA LYS A 252 16.46 6.37 8.77
C LYS A 252 16.89 6.36 7.31
N GLN A 253 17.50 5.27 6.83
CA GLN A 253 17.86 5.11 5.41
C GLN A 253 16.61 5.00 4.53
N ILE A 254 15.62 4.20 4.94
CA ILE A 254 14.34 4.05 4.24
C ILE A 254 13.64 5.40 4.09
N LEU A 255 13.50 6.14 5.19
CA LEU A 255 12.85 7.45 5.18
C LEU A 255 13.62 8.46 4.31
N SER A 256 14.95 8.49 4.38
CA SER A 256 15.76 9.37 3.52
C SER A 256 15.46 9.11 2.04
N ARG A 257 15.49 7.84 1.61
CA ARG A 257 15.25 7.50 0.19
C ARG A 257 13.81 7.75 -0.24
N MET A 258 12.82 7.49 0.62
CA MET A 258 11.43 7.82 0.34
C MET A 258 11.25 9.33 0.08
N LEU A 259 11.83 10.17 0.94
CA LEU A 259 11.77 11.64 0.81
C LEU A 259 12.54 12.16 -0.41
N GLU A 260 13.72 11.61 -0.69
CA GLU A 260 14.50 11.89 -1.90
C GLU A 260 13.69 11.63 -3.17
N LEU A 261 12.86 10.58 -3.18
CA LEU A 261 12.00 10.26 -4.32
C LEU A 261 10.66 11.03 -4.32
N GLY A 262 10.39 11.85 -3.30
CA GLY A 262 9.16 12.64 -3.19
C GLY A 262 7.95 11.84 -2.68
N MET A 263 8.18 10.69 -2.04
CA MET A 263 7.14 9.92 -1.34
C MET A 263 6.79 10.58 0.01
N THR A 264 5.55 10.41 0.46
CA THR A 264 5.12 10.75 1.82
C THR A 264 5.09 9.46 2.67
N PRO A 265 6.05 9.24 3.58
CA PRO A 265 6.01 8.07 4.45
C PRO A 265 4.86 8.16 5.45
N VAL A 266 4.22 7.04 5.75
CA VAL A 266 3.23 6.91 6.84
C VAL A 266 3.92 6.33 8.07
N LEU A 267 3.97 7.09 9.16
CA LEU A 267 4.60 6.70 10.41
C LEU A 267 3.60 6.07 11.39
N PRO A 268 4.02 5.22 12.33
CA PRO A 268 3.12 4.66 13.34
C PRO A 268 2.64 5.73 14.34
N SER A 269 1.56 5.42 15.06
CA SER A 269 1.08 6.17 16.22
C SER A 269 0.65 5.22 17.35
N PHE A 270 0.33 5.79 18.51
CA PHE A 270 -0.14 5.06 19.67
C PHE A 270 -1.63 4.70 19.58
N SER A 271 -1.94 3.41 19.68
CA SER A 271 -3.30 2.86 19.66
C SER A 271 -3.84 2.46 21.05
N GLY A 272 -3.05 2.63 22.13
CA GLY A 272 -3.46 2.28 23.49
C GLY A 272 -2.77 1.04 24.08
N ASN A 273 -2.11 0.20 23.28
CA ASN A 273 -1.44 -1.01 23.77
C ASN A 273 -0.19 -0.66 24.60
N VAL A 274 -0.10 -1.17 25.83
CA VAL A 274 0.94 -0.84 26.81
C VAL A 274 1.54 -2.09 27.48
N PRO A 275 2.77 -2.03 28.01
CA PRO A 275 3.34 -3.13 28.78
C PRO A 275 2.62 -3.31 30.12
N GLU A 276 2.53 -4.56 30.61
CA GLU A 276 1.99 -4.89 31.93
C GLU A 276 2.64 -4.05 33.06
N ALA A 277 3.95 -3.79 32.95
CA ALA A 277 4.71 -3.02 33.92
C ALA A 277 4.15 -1.60 34.13
N LEU A 278 3.47 -1.02 33.14
CA LEU A 278 2.85 0.30 33.27
C LEU A 278 1.79 0.31 34.36
N LYS A 279 1.06 -0.80 34.56
CA LYS A 279 0.08 -0.95 35.65
C LYS A 279 0.72 -0.96 37.04
N LYS A 280 1.98 -1.43 37.15
CA LYS A 280 2.73 -1.43 38.41
C LYS A 280 3.25 -0.02 38.75
N ILE A 281 3.67 0.72 37.73
CA ILE A 281 4.22 2.08 37.88
C ILE A 281 3.10 3.11 38.08
N PHE A 282 2.00 2.97 37.35
CA PHE A 282 0.83 3.83 37.40
C PHE A 282 -0.39 3.02 37.87
N PRO A 283 -0.51 2.70 39.18
CA PRO A 283 -1.59 1.85 39.70
C PRO A 283 -2.99 2.48 39.59
N SER A 284 -3.07 3.80 39.43
CA SER A 284 -4.31 4.53 39.20
C SER A 284 -4.72 4.59 37.73
N ALA A 285 -3.86 4.16 36.80
CA ALA A 285 -4.17 4.19 35.38
C ALA A 285 -5.24 3.15 35.03
N ASN A 286 -6.20 3.54 34.20
CA ASN A 286 -7.26 2.66 33.74
C ASN A 286 -6.74 1.73 32.63
N ILE A 287 -6.16 0.61 33.03
CA ILE A 287 -5.57 -0.39 32.11
C ILE A 287 -6.36 -1.69 32.20
N THR A 288 -6.96 -2.06 31.08
CA THR A 288 -7.75 -3.29 30.92
C THR A 288 -6.94 -4.36 30.22
N ARG A 289 -7.05 -5.61 30.67
CA ARG A 289 -6.47 -6.75 29.96
C ARG A 289 -7.46 -7.22 28.89
N LEU A 290 -7.01 -7.27 27.65
CA LEU A 290 -7.84 -7.68 26.50
C LEU A 290 -8.11 -9.18 26.50
N GLY A 291 -9.09 -9.56 25.67
CA GLY A 291 -9.47 -10.95 25.45
C GLY A 291 -8.41 -11.77 24.73
N GLU A 292 -8.70 -13.06 24.59
CA GLU A 292 -7.84 -13.99 23.88
C GLU A 292 -7.87 -13.74 22.36
N TRP A 293 -6.69 -13.72 21.75
CA TRP A 293 -6.52 -13.71 20.30
C TRP A 293 -5.65 -14.91 19.91
N ASN A 294 -6.26 -15.89 19.24
CA ASN A 294 -5.61 -17.05 18.59
C ASN A 294 -4.41 -17.65 19.35
N THR A 295 -4.58 -18.05 20.62
CA THR A 295 -3.47 -18.63 21.38
C THR A 295 -3.12 -20.04 20.95
N VAL A 296 -1.85 -20.41 21.11
CA VAL A 296 -1.38 -21.79 20.95
C VAL A 296 -1.73 -22.58 22.21
N ASP A 297 -2.45 -23.70 22.05
CA ASP A 297 -2.84 -24.61 23.13
C ASP A 297 -3.61 -23.94 24.30
N ASN A 298 -4.43 -22.92 24.00
CA ASN A 298 -5.13 -22.09 25.01
C ASN A 298 -4.16 -21.40 26.02
N ASN A 299 -2.89 -21.24 25.64
CA ASN A 299 -1.88 -20.65 26.51
C ASN A 299 -1.90 -19.13 26.42
N THR A 300 -2.50 -18.49 27.44
CA THR A 300 -2.66 -17.03 27.50
C THR A 300 -1.37 -16.26 27.85
N ARG A 301 -0.22 -16.93 27.88
CA ARG A 301 1.09 -16.32 28.20
C ARG A 301 1.50 -15.22 27.22
N TRP A 302 1.06 -15.30 25.97
CA TRP A 302 1.51 -14.42 24.88
C TRP A 302 0.39 -13.63 24.19
N CYS A 303 -0.86 -13.72 24.68
CA CYS A 303 -2.01 -12.94 24.19
C CYS A 303 -2.44 -11.90 25.21
N CYS A 304 -3.64 -11.35 25.01
CA CYS A 304 -4.41 -10.78 26.11
C CYS A 304 -3.64 -9.60 26.69
N THR A 305 -3.26 -8.73 25.75
CA THR A 305 -2.44 -7.54 25.95
C THR A 305 -3.14 -6.54 26.86
N TYR A 306 -2.42 -5.49 27.26
CA TYR A 306 -2.94 -4.48 28.16
C TYR A 306 -3.28 -3.22 27.36
N LEU A 307 -4.54 -2.83 27.39
CA LEU A 307 -5.04 -1.62 26.74
C LEU A 307 -5.21 -0.53 27.79
N LEU A 308 -4.49 0.58 27.60
CA LEU A 308 -4.73 1.83 28.32
C LEU A 308 -6.00 2.48 27.77
N ASP A 309 -6.94 2.78 28.66
CA ASP A 309 -8.20 3.42 28.30
C ASP A 309 -7.98 4.83 27.75
N ALA A 310 -8.69 5.17 26.68
CA ALA A 310 -8.57 6.46 26.01
C ALA A 310 -8.99 7.67 26.86
N SER A 311 -9.83 7.47 27.88
CA SER A 311 -10.20 8.52 28.82
C SER A 311 -9.11 8.81 29.86
N ASP A 312 -8.11 7.93 30.00
CA ASP A 312 -7.01 8.12 30.94
C ASP A 312 -6.08 9.25 30.45
N PRO A 313 -5.73 10.25 31.28
CA PRO A 313 -4.79 11.30 30.91
C PRO A 313 -3.41 10.78 30.45
N LEU A 314 -3.00 9.61 30.92
CA LEU A 314 -1.75 8.96 30.51
C LEU A 314 -1.77 8.57 29.03
N PHE A 315 -2.94 8.30 28.45
CA PHE A 315 -3.09 7.95 27.04
C PHE A 315 -2.54 9.07 26.13
N ILE A 316 -2.98 10.30 26.39
CA ILE A 316 -2.55 11.48 25.63
C ILE A 316 -1.06 11.76 25.87
N GLN A 317 -0.58 11.58 27.10
CA GLN A 317 0.84 11.80 27.44
C GLN A 317 1.76 10.85 26.67
N ILE A 318 1.45 9.55 26.68
CA ILE A 318 2.25 8.53 25.97
C ILE A 318 2.18 8.75 24.46
N GLY A 319 0.98 8.93 23.89
CA GLY A 319 0.83 9.13 22.44
C GLY A 319 1.54 10.40 21.95
N LYS A 320 1.45 11.51 22.71
CA LYS A 320 2.21 12.73 22.43
C LYS A 320 3.72 12.47 22.47
N ALA A 321 4.20 11.79 23.51
CA ALA A 321 5.62 11.47 23.66
C ALA A 321 6.13 10.62 22.49
N PHE A 322 5.33 9.66 22.02
CA PHE A 322 5.68 8.83 20.88
C PHE A 322 5.86 9.63 19.59
N ILE A 323 4.90 10.48 19.22
CA ILE A 323 5.01 11.34 18.03
C ILE A 323 6.20 12.31 18.16
N LYS A 324 6.39 12.94 19.32
CA LYS A 324 7.55 13.83 19.55
C LYS A 324 8.88 13.10 19.46
N GLN A 325 8.96 11.86 19.94
CA GLN A 325 10.17 11.06 19.84
C GLN A 325 10.45 10.62 18.40
N GLN A 326 9.42 10.33 17.60
CA GLN A 326 9.59 10.11 16.15
C GLN A 326 10.14 11.34 15.44
N ILE A 327 9.55 12.51 15.67
CA ILE A 327 10.02 13.80 15.10
C ILE A 327 11.47 14.07 15.52
N LYS A 328 11.84 13.77 16.76
CA LYS A 328 13.22 13.92 17.24
C LYS A 328 14.21 13.00 16.52
N GLU A 329 13.81 11.78 16.17
CA GLU A 329 14.68 10.79 15.54
C GLU A 329 14.76 10.91 14.02
N TYR A 330 13.65 11.28 13.39
CA TYR A 330 13.47 11.24 11.95
C TYR A 330 13.35 12.64 11.31
N GLY A 331 13.07 13.67 12.11
CA GLY A 331 12.69 14.99 11.63
C GLY A 331 11.19 15.11 11.32
N ASP A 332 10.78 16.28 10.86
CA ASP A 332 9.41 16.54 10.43
C ASP A 332 9.19 16.07 8.98
N VAL A 333 8.94 14.76 8.82
CA VAL A 333 8.94 14.08 7.51
C VAL A 333 7.53 13.80 6.95
N THR A 334 6.49 13.87 7.78
CA THR A 334 5.10 13.57 7.39
C THR A 334 4.13 14.17 8.40
N ASP A 335 2.87 14.31 7.98
CA ASP A 335 1.74 14.58 8.87
C ASP A 335 0.80 13.35 8.98
N ILE A 336 1.12 12.23 8.32
CA ILE A 336 0.22 11.07 8.20
C ILE A 336 0.70 9.95 9.12
N TYR A 337 -0.16 9.56 10.05
CA TYR A 337 0.14 8.53 11.03
C TYR A 337 -0.90 7.40 11.00
N ASN A 338 -0.44 6.16 11.08
CA ASN A 338 -1.28 4.98 11.18
C ASN A 338 -1.24 4.36 12.58
N CYS A 339 -2.41 4.00 13.08
CA CYS A 339 -2.55 3.08 14.21
C CYS A 339 -3.97 2.48 14.22
N ASP A 340 -4.09 1.27 14.76
CA ASP A 340 -5.33 0.50 14.77
C ASP A 340 -5.51 -0.16 16.15
N THR A 341 -6.48 0.31 16.92
CA THR A 341 -6.73 -0.18 18.31
C THR A 341 -7.48 -1.50 18.35
N PHE A 342 -8.38 -1.73 17.39
CA PHE A 342 -9.32 -2.85 17.40
C PHE A 342 -9.22 -3.72 16.14
N ASN A 343 -8.00 -3.86 15.62
CA ASN A 343 -7.76 -4.82 14.55
C ASN A 343 -7.90 -6.24 15.10
N GLU A 344 -8.99 -6.91 14.74
CA GLU A 344 -9.38 -8.25 15.22
C GLU A 344 -9.50 -8.37 16.75
N ASN A 345 -9.76 -7.24 17.42
CA ASN A 345 -10.09 -7.16 18.83
C ASN A 345 -11.44 -6.45 18.96
N SER A 346 -12.35 -6.98 19.78
CA SER A 346 -13.64 -6.31 19.99
C SER A 346 -13.50 -5.16 20.99
N PRO A 347 -14.10 -3.99 20.72
CA PRO A 347 -14.22 -2.94 21.73
C PRO A 347 -14.99 -3.45 22.96
N PRO A 348 -14.73 -2.90 24.16
CA PRO A 348 -15.37 -3.37 25.39
C PRO A 348 -16.89 -3.11 25.44
N THR A 349 -17.39 -2.18 24.61
CA THR A 349 -18.81 -1.85 24.48
C THR A 349 -19.14 -1.45 23.05
N ASN A 350 -20.39 -1.68 22.64
CA ASN A 350 -20.93 -1.24 21.36
C ASN A 350 -21.61 0.15 21.42
N ASP A 351 -21.48 0.87 22.53
CA ASP A 351 -22.01 2.22 22.71
C ASP A 351 -21.31 3.22 21.76
N PRO A 352 -22.05 3.85 20.82
CA PRO A 352 -21.51 4.89 19.95
C PRO A 352 -20.82 6.04 20.68
N ALA A 353 -21.28 6.43 21.88
CA ALA A 353 -20.66 7.53 22.63
C ALA A 353 -19.25 7.16 23.10
N TYR A 354 -19.06 5.93 23.57
CA TYR A 354 -17.75 5.38 23.92
C TYR A 354 -16.83 5.27 22.70
N ILE A 355 -17.33 4.74 21.58
CA ILE A 355 -16.53 4.60 20.36
C ILE A 355 -16.06 5.97 19.84
N SER A 356 -16.94 6.98 19.89
CA SER A 356 -16.60 8.33 19.49
C SER A 356 -15.57 8.97 20.42
N SER A 357 -15.70 8.81 21.74
CA SER A 357 -14.71 9.35 22.70
C SER A 357 -13.34 8.69 22.56
N LEU A 358 -13.29 7.39 22.31
CA LEU A 358 -12.06 6.67 22.01
C LEU A 358 -11.36 7.21 20.76
N GLY A 359 -12.08 7.30 19.63
CA GLY A 359 -11.50 7.81 18.39
C GLY A 359 -11.00 9.25 18.53
N ALA A 360 -11.75 10.09 19.25
CA ALA A 360 -11.36 11.46 19.55
C ALA A 360 -10.09 11.52 20.43
N ALA A 361 -9.93 10.61 21.40
CA ALA A 361 -8.75 10.54 22.25
C ALA A 361 -7.49 10.08 21.50
N ILE A 362 -7.63 9.08 20.62
CA ILE A 362 -6.54 8.61 19.73
C ILE A 362 -6.03 9.77 18.88
N TYR A 363 -6.94 10.47 18.21
CA TYR A 363 -6.57 11.62 17.39
C TYR A 363 -6.07 12.80 18.22
N LYS A 364 -6.61 13.02 19.42
CA LYS A 364 -6.09 14.04 20.33
C LYS A 364 -4.65 13.74 20.74
N ALA A 365 -4.29 12.48 20.99
CA ALA A 365 -2.91 12.10 21.29
C ALA A 365 -1.97 12.40 20.12
N MET A 366 -2.38 12.06 18.88
CA MET A 366 -1.65 12.41 17.66
C MET A 366 -1.45 13.92 17.53
N SER A 367 -2.55 14.67 17.59
CA SER A 367 -2.56 16.12 17.36
C SER A 367 -1.80 16.94 18.41
N GLN A 368 -1.62 16.39 19.62
CA GLN A 368 -0.76 16.98 20.65
C GLN A 368 0.74 16.78 20.37
N GLY A 369 1.09 15.72 19.64
CA GLY A 369 2.43 15.48 19.12
C GLY A 369 2.73 16.30 17.87
N ASP A 370 1.77 16.35 16.95
CA ASP A 370 1.83 17.07 15.68
C ASP A 370 0.46 17.71 15.38
N LYS A 371 0.37 19.03 15.45
CA LYS A 371 -0.89 19.78 15.27
C LYS A 371 -1.56 19.53 13.91
N ASP A 372 -0.78 19.16 12.90
CA ASP A 372 -1.26 18.98 11.53
C ASP A 372 -1.57 17.51 11.20
N SER A 373 -1.39 16.61 12.17
CA SER A 373 -1.56 15.16 12.04
C SER A 373 -2.87 14.75 11.35
N VAL A 374 -2.80 13.68 10.57
CA VAL A 374 -3.92 12.99 9.92
C VAL A 374 -3.81 11.51 10.23
N TRP A 375 -4.92 10.92 10.65
CA TRP A 375 -5.01 9.50 10.97
C TRP A 375 -5.32 8.68 9.71
N LEU A 376 -4.37 7.85 9.28
CA LEU A 376 -4.61 6.80 8.29
C LEU A 376 -5.04 5.52 9.02
N MET A 377 -6.30 5.11 8.89
CA MET A 377 -6.88 3.99 9.64
C MET A 377 -7.19 2.80 8.72
N GLN A 378 -6.94 1.57 9.16
CA GLN A 378 -7.37 0.38 8.43
C GLN A 378 -8.89 0.17 8.57
N GLY A 379 -9.58 0.00 7.45
CA GLY A 379 -11.01 -0.33 7.41
C GLY A 379 -11.33 -1.81 7.67
N TRP A 380 -10.32 -2.66 7.91
CA TRP A 380 -10.49 -4.12 8.07
C TRP A 380 -11.53 -4.49 9.11
N LEU A 381 -11.52 -3.81 10.26
CA LEU A 381 -12.46 -4.03 11.36
C LEU A 381 -13.93 -3.96 10.93
N PHE A 382 -14.29 -3.10 9.96
CA PHE A 382 -15.66 -2.98 9.45
C PHE A 382 -16.10 -4.22 8.65
N TYR A 383 -15.14 -4.98 8.11
CA TYR A 383 -15.38 -6.25 7.44
C TYR A 383 -15.25 -7.44 8.41
N SER A 384 -14.14 -7.53 9.15
CA SER A 384 -13.80 -8.70 9.98
C SER A 384 -14.79 -8.93 11.12
N ASP A 385 -15.36 -7.86 11.68
CA ASP A 385 -16.41 -7.92 12.70
C ASP A 385 -17.63 -7.07 12.30
N SER A 386 -18.19 -7.37 11.13
CA SER A 386 -19.39 -6.68 10.62
C SER A 386 -20.63 -6.84 11.53
N GLY A 387 -20.60 -7.83 12.43
CA GLY A 387 -21.64 -8.02 13.45
C GLY A 387 -21.62 -6.93 14.52
N PHE A 388 -20.42 -6.51 14.95
CA PHE A 388 -20.21 -5.39 15.86
C PHE A 388 -20.34 -4.04 15.14
N TRP A 389 -19.65 -3.87 14.02
CA TRP A 389 -19.50 -2.59 13.32
C TRP A 389 -20.70 -2.22 12.44
N LYS A 390 -21.85 -2.04 13.08
CA LYS A 390 -23.08 -1.58 12.42
C LYS A 390 -22.97 -0.07 12.09
N PRO A 391 -23.89 0.48 11.26
CA PRO A 391 -23.83 1.88 10.84
C PRO A 391 -23.67 2.92 11.97
N PRO A 392 -24.33 2.79 13.15
CA PRO A 392 -24.11 3.73 14.26
C PRO A 392 -22.68 3.70 14.82
N GLN A 393 -22.10 2.51 15.00
CA GLN A 393 -20.75 2.31 15.52
C GLN A 393 -19.69 2.80 14.53
N MET A 394 -19.87 2.46 13.24
CA MET A 394 -18.99 2.93 12.18
C MET A 394 -19.00 4.45 12.06
N LYS A 395 -20.18 5.09 12.06
CA LYS A 395 -20.30 6.56 12.07
C LYS A 395 -19.64 7.18 13.31
N ALA A 396 -19.85 6.60 14.49
CA ALA A 396 -19.27 7.10 15.72
C ALA A 396 -17.74 7.15 15.68
N LEU A 397 -17.10 6.12 15.12
CA LEU A 397 -15.66 6.09 14.94
C LEU A 397 -15.20 7.08 13.86
N LEU A 398 -15.81 7.04 12.69
CA LEU A 398 -15.39 7.85 11.54
C LEU A 398 -15.61 9.37 11.77
N HIS A 399 -16.65 9.74 12.51
CA HIS A 399 -16.94 11.14 12.85
C HIS A 399 -16.39 11.56 14.21
N SER A 400 -15.57 10.72 14.85
CA SER A 400 -14.88 11.06 16.10
C SER A 400 -13.79 12.13 15.93
N VAL A 401 -13.35 12.36 14.69
CA VAL A 401 -12.31 13.33 14.34
C VAL A 401 -12.84 14.36 13.34
N PRO A 402 -12.24 15.56 13.28
CA PRO A 402 -12.61 16.55 12.27
C PRO A 402 -12.48 16.00 10.84
N PHE A 403 -13.38 16.40 9.94
CA PHE A 403 -13.28 16.02 8.52
C PHE A 403 -11.93 16.43 7.92
N GLY A 404 -11.35 15.55 7.11
CA GLY A 404 -10.01 15.70 6.54
C GLY A 404 -8.85 15.37 7.50
N LYS A 405 -9.15 14.99 8.75
CA LYS A 405 -8.16 14.51 9.72
C LYS A 405 -8.13 12.99 9.89
N MET A 406 -8.93 12.29 9.11
CA MET A 406 -8.88 10.83 8.94
C MET A 406 -9.01 10.47 7.47
N VAL A 407 -8.23 9.45 7.07
CA VAL A 407 -8.35 8.75 5.79
C VAL A 407 -8.45 7.27 6.08
N VAL A 408 -9.42 6.58 5.48
CA VAL A 408 -9.63 5.14 5.70
C VAL A 408 -9.00 4.34 4.56
N LEU A 409 -8.29 3.28 4.88
CA LEU A 409 -7.91 2.27 3.90
C LEU A 409 -9.09 1.29 3.76
N ASP A 410 -9.82 1.32 2.64
CA ASP A 410 -10.81 0.28 2.32
C ASP A 410 -10.04 -0.99 1.92
N LEU A 411 -9.59 -1.72 2.95
CA LEU A 411 -8.40 -2.57 2.89
C LEU A 411 -8.55 -3.74 1.92
N PHE A 412 -9.77 -4.26 1.78
CA PHE A 412 -10.10 -5.43 0.98
C PHE A 412 -11.11 -5.12 -0.13
N ALA A 413 -10.95 -3.97 -0.79
CA ALA A 413 -11.94 -3.45 -1.72
C ALA A 413 -12.00 -4.19 -3.07
N ASP A 414 -10.98 -5.00 -3.40
CA ASP A 414 -10.96 -5.89 -4.55
C ASP A 414 -11.99 -7.02 -4.46
N ALA A 415 -12.31 -7.49 -3.24
CA ALA A 415 -13.32 -8.54 -3.03
C ALA A 415 -14.52 -8.09 -2.19
N LYS A 416 -14.30 -7.26 -1.16
CA LYS A 416 -15.28 -6.86 -0.15
C LYS A 416 -15.27 -5.34 0.09
N PRO A 417 -15.59 -4.53 -0.94
CA PRO A 417 -15.56 -3.07 -0.86
C PRO A 417 -16.58 -2.52 0.15
N ILE A 418 -16.08 -1.91 1.22
CA ILE A 418 -16.91 -1.29 2.27
C ILE A 418 -17.53 0.02 1.79
N TRP A 419 -16.88 0.74 0.86
CA TRP A 419 -17.40 2.01 0.33
C TRP A 419 -18.83 1.90 -0.24
N ARG A 420 -19.19 0.72 -0.78
CA ARG A 420 -20.52 0.45 -1.38
C ARG A 420 -21.63 0.38 -0.35
N THR A 421 -21.35 -0.12 0.85
CA THR A 421 -22.35 -0.34 1.92
C THR A 421 -22.30 0.73 3.01
N SER A 422 -21.29 1.59 3.00
CA SER A 422 -21.07 2.65 4.00
C SER A 422 -21.38 4.06 3.49
N SER A 423 -22.06 4.18 2.34
CA SER A 423 -22.32 5.47 1.69
C SER A 423 -21.05 6.32 1.56
N GLN A 424 -19.98 5.74 1.00
CA GLN A 424 -18.66 6.39 0.89
C GLN A 424 -18.07 6.76 2.27
N PHE A 425 -18.02 5.78 3.20
CA PHE A 425 -17.53 5.97 4.56
C PHE A 425 -18.16 7.18 5.29
N TYR A 426 -19.45 7.41 5.02
CA TYR A 426 -20.23 8.52 5.57
C TYR A 426 -19.55 9.90 5.42
N GLY A 427 -18.87 10.14 4.29
CA GLY A 427 -18.17 11.38 3.98
C GLY A 427 -16.68 11.36 4.34
N THR A 428 -16.19 10.34 5.06
CA THR A 428 -14.75 10.23 5.37
C THR A 428 -13.97 9.88 4.11
N PRO A 429 -12.85 10.58 3.82
CA PRO A 429 -11.98 10.21 2.70
C PRO A 429 -11.45 8.78 2.83
N TYR A 430 -11.32 8.07 1.71
CA TYR A 430 -10.78 6.71 1.72
C TYR A 430 -9.89 6.41 0.51
N ILE A 431 -9.02 5.42 0.68
CA ILE A 431 -8.18 4.85 -0.37
C ILE A 431 -8.74 3.46 -0.70
N TRP A 432 -9.07 3.24 -1.97
CA TRP A 432 -9.50 1.92 -2.45
C TRP A 432 -8.29 1.00 -2.49
N CYS A 433 -8.27 -0.07 -1.70
CA CYS A 433 -7.11 -0.95 -1.61
C CYS A 433 -7.40 -2.35 -2.13
N MET A 434 -6.43 -2.90 -2.85
CA MET A 434 -6.37 -4.32 -3.17
C MET A 434 -5.59 -5.06 -2.08
N LEU A 435 -6.25 -5.95 -1.34
CA LEU A 435 -5.57 -6.79 -0.35
C LEU A 435 -4.89 -7.96 -1.06
N HIS A 436 -5.62 -8.69 -1.90
CA HIS A 436 -5.16 -9.83 -2.70
C HIS A 436 -4.60 -11.03 -1.92
N ASN A 437 -3.48 -10.89 -1.20
CA ASN A 437 -2.75 -11.99 -0.57
C ASN A 437 -2.86 -11.96 0.97
N PHE A 438 -3.01 -13.14 1.55
CA PHE A 438 -3.01 -13.39 3.00
C PHE A 438 -1.87 -14.35 3.37
N GLY A 439 -1.22 -14.12 4.50
CA GLY A 439 -0.16 -14.97 5.04
C GLY A 439 1.14 -15.03 4.24
N GLY A 440 1.24 -14.35 3.09
CA GLY A 440 2.33 -14.59 2.14
C GLY A 440 2.21 -15.93 1.42
N ASN A 441 1.02 -16.53 1.36
CA ASN A 441 0.80 -17.81 0.71
C ASN A 441 1.15 -17.76 -0.79
N ILE A 442 1.80 -18.81 -1.28
CA ILE A 442 2.20 -18.91 -2.69
C ILE A 442 1.13 -19.69 -3.44
N GLU A 443 0.32 -18.96 -4.19
CA GLU A 443 -0.73 -19.51 -5.06
C GLU A 443 -0.82 -18.70 -6.35
N MET A 444 -1.47 -19.24 -7.37
CA MET A 444 -1.85 -18.45 -8.54
C MET A 444 -3.31 -18.03 -8.40
N TYR A 445 -3.54 -16.76 -8.13
CA TYR A 445 -4.86 -16.23 -7.79
C TYR A 445 -4.97 -14.75 -8.17
N GLY A 446 -6.18 -14.29 -8.51
CA GLY A 446 -6.50 -12.87 -8.59
C GLY A 446 -7.89 -12.61 -9.14
N ILE A 447 -8.31 -11.34 -9.06
CA ILE A 447 -9.60 -10.86 -9.57
C ILE A 447 -9.34 -9.66 -10.49
N LEU A 448 -8.73 -9.90 -11.65
CA LEU A 448 -8.22 -8.82 -12.52
C LEU A 448 -9.33 -7.87 -12.99
N ASP A 449 -10.55 -8.35 -13.20
CA ASP A 449 -11.70 -7.50 -13.53
C ASP A 449 -12.05 -6.52 -12.42
N ALA A 450 -12.02 -6.97 -11.15
CA ALA A 450 -12.30 -6.10 -10.01
C ALA A 450 -11.17 -5.09 -9.80
N VAL A 451 -9.92 -5.48 -10.03
CA VAL A 451 -8.76 -4.58 -9.98
C VAL A 451 -8.83 -3.52 -11.09
N SER A 452 -9.16 -3.92 -12.32
CA SER A 452 -9.29 -3.00 -13.47
C SER A 452 -10.47 -2.04 -13.35
N SER A 453 -11.58 -2.49 -12.77
CA SER A 453 -12.82 -1.71 -12.72
C SER A 453 -13.07 -0.98 -11.39
N GLY A 454 -12.66 -1.56 -10.27
CA GLY A 454 -12.98 -1.13 -8.92
C GLY A 454 -12.59 0.31 -8.61
N PRO A 455 -11.31 0.70 -8.78
CA PRO A 455 -10.86 2.09 -8.60
C PRO A 455 -11.64 3.11 -9.44
N VAL A 456 -11.95 2.77 -10.69
CA VAL A 456 -12.67 3.65 -11.61
C VAL A 456 -14.12 3.82 -11.13
N ASP A 457 -14.79 2.70 -10.83
CA ASP A 457 -16.18 2.69 -10.37
C ASP A 457 -16.34 3.44 -9.04
N ALA A 458 -15.41 3.23 -8.09
CA ALA A 458 -15.40 3.92 -6.81
C ALA A 458 -15.22 5.44 -6.98
N ARG A 459 -14.30 5.87 -7.85
CA ARG A 459 -14.02 7.29 -8.09
C ARG A 459 -15.16 8.03 -8.79
N ILE A 460 -15.78 7.43 -9.81
CA ILE A 460 -16.87 8.09 -10.58
C ILE A 460 -18.23 7.96 -9.91
N SER A 461 -18.34 7.17 -8.84
CA SER A 461 -19.59 7.00 -8.11
C SER A 461 -20.08 8.31 -7.47
N LYS A 462 -21.40 8.41 -7.30
CA LYS A 462 -22.03 9.61 -6.72
C LYS A 462 -21.50 9.86 -5.31
N ASN A 463 -21.12 11.11 -5.03
CA ASN A 463 -20.56 11.57 -3.76
C ASN A 463 -19.29 10.82 -3.32
N SER A 464 -18.51 10.30 -4.27
CA SER A 464 -17.25 9.62 -3.95
C SER A 464 -16.34 10.51 -3.10
N THR A 465 -15.80 9.94 -2.04
CA THR A 465 -14.74 10.51 -1.20
C THR A 465 -13.41 9.77 -1.40
N MET A 466 -13.30 9.03 -2.50
CA MET A 466 -12.09 8.30 -2.84
C MET A 466 -10.96 9.27 -3.17
N VAL A 467 -9.84 9.13 -2.45
CA VAL A 467 -8.66 10.00 -2.55
C VAL A 467 -7.39 9.23 -2.93
N GLY A 468 -7.50 7.93 -3.18
CA GLY A 468 -6.36 7.14 -3.60
C GLY A 468 -6.71 5.73 -4.02
N VAL A 469 -5.72 5.08 -4.61
CA VAL A 469 -5.67 3.63 -4.82
C VAL A 469 -4.56 3.04 -3.97
N GLY A 470 -4.61 1.76 -3.64
CA GLY A 470 -3.62 1.16 -2.76
C GLY A 470 -3.45 -0.34 -2.91
N MET A 471 -2.31 -0.81 -2.43
CA MET A 471 -1.96 -2.23 -2.37
C MET A 471 -1.64 -2.62 -0.92
N CYS A 472 -2.45 -3.50 -0.34
CA CYS A 472 -2.48 -3.82 1.10
C CYS A 472 -2.27 -5.33 1.38
N MET A 473 -1.46 -5.99 0.57
CA MET A 473 -1.18 -7.41 0.70
C MET A 473 -0.50 -7.78 2.02
N GLU A 474 -0.87 -8.92 2.60
CA GLU A 474 -0.18 -9.41 3.78
C GLU A 474 1.24 -9.88 3.47
N GLY A 475 1.47 -10.49 2.31
CA GLY A 475 2.80 -10.81 1.79
C GLY A 475 2.94 -10.46 0.31
N ILE A 476 4.18 -10.19 -0.10
CA ILE A 476 4.53 -9.81 -1.49
C ILE A 476 5.27 -10.95 -2.20
N GLU A 477 5.89 -10.67 -3.36
CA GLU A 477 6.74 -11.63 -4.09
C GLU A 477 5.98 -12.85 -4.67
N GLN A 478 4.71 -12.66 -5.02
CA GLN A 478 3.89 -13.59 -5.79
C GLN A 478 2.98 -12.82 -6.77
N ASN A 479 2.28 -13.52 -7.68
CA ASN A 479 1.27 -12.96 -8.62
C ASN A 479 1.59 -11.57 -9.22
N ALA A 480 2.79 -11.38 -9.76
CA ALA A 480 3.27 -10.09 -10.26
C ALA A 480 2.30 -9.39 -11.25
N VAL A 481 1.53 -10.16 -12.03
CA VAL A 481 0.52 -9.64 -12.96
C VAL A 481 -0.56 -8.81 -12.26
N VAL A 482 -0.96 -9.20 -11.05
CA VAL A 482 -2.00 -8.52 -10.27
C VAL A 482 -1.47 -7.19 -9.74
N TYR A 483 -0.23 -7.19 -9.23
CA TYR A 483 0.41 -6.00 -8.68
C TYR A 483 0.80 -4.98 -9.76
N GLU A 484 1.25 -5.42 -10.93
CA GLU A 484 1.51 -4.52 -12.07
C GLU A 484 0.21 -3.89 -12.61
N LEU A 485 -0.90 -4.64 -12.63
CA LEU A 485 -2.18 -4.06 -13.02
C LEU A 485 -2.65 -3.02 -11.98
N MET A 486 -2.59 -3.35 -10.69
CA MET A 486 -3.08 -2.50 -9.63
C MET A 486 -2.30 -1.18 -9.53
N SER A 487 -0.97 -1.22 -9.64
CA SER A 487 -0.15 -0.01 -9.63
C SER A 487 -0.49 0.92 -10.80
N GLU A 488 -0.76 0.33 -11.98
CA GLU A 488 -1.10 1.09 -13.17
C GLU A 488 -2.44 1.82 -13.05
N MET A 489 -3.38 1.29 -12.24
CA MET A 489 -4.66 1.96 -11.98
C MET A 489 -4.51 3.31 -11.28
N ALA A 490 -3.35 3.62 -10.69
CA ALA A 490 -3.03 4.95 -10.16
C ALA A 490 -2.85 6.03 -11.25
N PHE A 491 -2.79 5.62 -12.52
CA PHE A 491 -2.59 6.49 -13.69
C PHE A 491 -3.69 6.33 -14.75
N ARG A 492 -4.66 5.44 -14.52
CA ARG A 492 -5.74 5.13 -15.47
C ARG A 492 -7.05 5.81 -15.07
N SER A 493 -7.58 6.65 -15.95
CA SER A 493 -8.91 7.24 -15.78
C SER A 493 -10.06 6.31 -16.18
N GLU A 494 -9.75 5.24 -16.90
CA GLU A 494 -10.71 4.28 -17.47
C GLU A 494 -10.29 2.84 -17.16
N LYS A 495 -11.23 1.91 -17.34
CA LYS A 495 -11.00 0.48 -17.14
C LYS A 495 -10.05 -0.04 -18.21
N VAL A 496 -9.17 -0.96 -17.82
CA VAL A 496 -8.21 -1.60 -18.73
C VAL A 496 -8.89 -2.72 -19.51
N GLN A 497 -8.62 -2.79 -20.82
CA GLN A 497 -9.01 -3.91 -21.67
C GLN A 497 -8.11 -5.12 -21.39
N LEU A 498 -8.53 -5.98 -20.47
CA LEU A 498 -7.66 -6.99 -19.84
C LEU A 498 -7.04 -7.98 -20.84
N VAL A 499 -7.76 -8.44 -21.86
CA VAL A 499 -7.23 -9.38 -22.84
C VAL A 499 -6.04 -8.77 -23.60
N GLU A 500 -6.18 -7.52 -24.06
CA GLU A 500 -5.08 -6.82 -24.75
C GLU A 500 -3.95 -6.45 -23.78
N TRP A 501 -4.30 -6.02 -22.57
CA TRP A 501 -3.31 -5.70 -21.56
C TRP A 501 -2.47 -6.94 -21.18
N LEU A 502 -3.09 -8.11 -21.04
CA LEU A 502 -2.40 -9.37 -20.75
C LEU A 502 -1.53 -9.85 -21.91
N LYS A 503 -1.99 -9.66 -23.15
CA LYS A 503 -1.17 -9.91 -24.34
C LYS A 503 0.11 -9.09 -24.29
N THR A 504 0.00 -7.78 -24.06
CA THR A 504 1.17 -6.90 -23.95
C THR A 504 2.01 -7.22 -22.70
N TYR A 505 1.40 -7.57 -21.57
CA TYR A 505 2.09 -8.03 -20.36
C TYR A 505 2.97 -9.25 -20.65
N SER A 506 2.40 -10.27 -21.32
CA SER A 506 3.13 -11.49 -21.68
C SER A 506 4.31 -11.21 -22.60
N TYR A 507 4.12 -10.36 -23.63
CA TYR A 507 5.18 -9.95 -24.53
C TYR A 507 6.35 -9.29 -23.79
N ARG A 508 6.05 -8.28 -22.94
CA ARG A 508 7.06 -7.54 -22.19
C ARG A 508 7.82 -8.44 -21.22
N ARG A 509 7.07 -9.25 -20.46
CA ARG A 509 7.62 -10.13 -19.44
C ARG A 509 8.58 -11.17 -20.02
N TYR A 510 8.35 -11.62 -21.24
CA TYR A 510 9.18 -12.66 -21.88
C TYR A 510 10.07 -12.15 -23.00
N GLY A 511 10.00 -10.86 -23.33
CA GLY A 511 10.81 -10.19 -24.36
C GLY A 511 10.48 -10.56 -25.80
N LYS A 512 9.46 -11.37 -26.04
CA LYS A 512 9.05 -11.81 -27.38
C LYS A 512 7.59 -12.25 -27.39
N ALA A 513 6.95 -12.11 -28.55
CA ALA A 513 5.59 -12.60 -28.76
C ALA A 513 5.64 -14.12 -29.00
N VAL A 514 4.88 -14.87 -28.20
CA VAL A 514 4.76 -16.32 -28.34
C VAL A 514 3.28 -16.67 -28.23
N HIS A 515 2.67 -17.07 -29.35
CA HIS A 515 1.23 -17.32 -29.43
C HIS A 515 0.71 -18.32 -28.38
N HIS A 516 1.47 -19.38 -28.10
CA HIS A 516 1.08 -20.35 -27.07
C HIS A 516 1.09 -19.75 -25.65
N VAL A 517 1.98 -18.81 -25.38
CA VAL A 517 2.08 -18.13 -24.09
C VAL A 517 0.99 -17.07 -23.95
N GLU A 518 0.67 -16.35 -25.02
CA GLU A 518 -0.50 -15.46 -25.07
C GLU A 518 -1.80 -16.23 -24.78
N ALA A 519 -1.99 -17.38 -25.45
CA ALA A 519 -3.13 -18.26 -25.21
C ALA A 519 -3.16 -18.81 -23.77
N ALA A 520 -2.00 -19.16 -23.20
CA ALA A 520 -1.91 -19.59 -21.81
C ALA A 520 -2.33 -18.48 -20.83
N TRP A 521 -1.90 -17.23 -21.06
CA TRP A 521 -2.34 -16.09 -20.25
C TRP A 521 -3.83 -15.81 -20.37
N GLU A 522 -4.43 -16.00 -21.54
CA GLU A 522 -5.88 -15.90 -21.69
C GLU A 522 -6.62 -17.00 -20.90
N ILE A 523 -6.10 -18.23 -20.88
CA ILE A 523 -6.67 -19.30 -20.06
C ILE A 523 -6.52 -18.98 -18.57
N LEU A 524 -5.34 -18.55 -18.13
CA LEU A 524 -5.08 -18.13 -16.74
C LEU A 524 -6.04 -17.00 -16.32
N TYR A 525 -6.23 -16.01 -17.20
CA TYR A 525 -7.20 -14.94 -17.01
C TYR A 525 -8.60 -15.48 -16.79
N ARG A 526 -9.13 -16.29 -17.71
CA ARG A 526 -10.50 -16.83 -17.63
C ARG A 526 -10.71 -17.86 -16.51
N THR A 527 -9.68 -18.23 -15.78
CA THR A 527 -9.73 -19.23 -14.71
C THR A 527 -9.30 -18.62 -13.37
N ILE A 528 -8.01 -18.72 -13.04
CA ILE A 528 -7.47 -18.41 -11.71
C ILE A 528 -7.35 -16.91 -11.43
N TYR A 529 -7.31 -16.09 -12.47
CA TYR A 529 -7.27 -14.62 -12.38
C TYR A 529 -8.63 -13.95 -12.64
N HIS A 530 -9.71 -14.75 -12.77
CA HIS A 530 -11.12 -14.32 -12.86
C HIS A 530 -11.93 -15.03 -11.77
N CYS A 531 -11.42 -15.01 -10.53
CA CYS A 531 -12.17 -15.59 -9.43
C CYS A 531 -13.44 -14.76 -9.13
N THR A 532 -14.60 -15.42 -9.06
CA THR A 532 -15.91 -14.80 -8.79
C THR A 532 -16.58 -15.35 -7.53
N ASP A 533 -15.88 -16.19 -6.75
CA ASP A 533 -16.46 -16.86 -5.59
C ASP A 533 -16.92 -15.90 -4.49
N GLY A 534 -16.46 -14.65 -4.51
CA GLY A 534 -16.85 -13.60 -3.56
C GLY A 534 -16.56 -14.00 -2.12
N ILE A 535 -15.78 -15.05 -1.91
CA ILE A 535 -15.54 -15.70 -0.63
C ILE A 535 -14.05 -15.88 -0.62
N ALA A 536 -13.38 -15.06 0.18
CA ALA A 536 -11.98 -15.22 0.43
C ALA A 536 -11.71 -16.43 1.36
N VAL A 537 -12.26 -17.62 1.06
CA VAL A 537 -12.22 -18.81 1.95
C VAL A 537 -11.69 -20.06 1.24
N CYS A 538 -11.16 -19.96 0.02
CA CYS A 538 -10.09 -20.89 -0.37
C CYS A 538 -8.74 -20.57 0.33
N PHE A 539 -8.72 -19.54 1.19
CA PHE A 539 -7.55 -18.86 1.77
C PHE A 539 -6.89 -19.65 2.91
N TRP A 540 -7.46 -20.79 3.28
CA TRP A 540 -6.76 -21.84 4.00
C TRP A 540 -6.27 -22.81 2.95
N ASP A 541 -4.95 -22.94 2.80
CA ASP A 541 -4.36 -24.00 2.01
C ASP A 541 -4.94 -25.37 2.45
N LYS A 542 -5.92 -25.83 1.68
CA LYS A 542 -6.42 -27.21 1.64
C LYS A 542 -5.82 -27.92 0.43
N SER A 543 -4.72 -27.42 -0.13
CA SER A 543 -3.90 -28.20 -1.04
C SER A 543 -3.18 -29.28 -0.20
N ILE A 544 -3.17 -30.47 -0.76
CA ILE A 544 -2.92 -31.76 -0.08
C ILE A 544 -1.47 -31.89 0.45
N GLY A 545 -0.64 -30.86 0.35
CA GLY A 545 0.79 -30.88 0.71
C GLY A 545 1.09 -30.53 2.17
N HIS A 546 0.31 -29.67 2.83
CA HIS A 546 0.66 -29.14 4.16
C HIS A 546 -0.57 -28.97 5.08
N ILE A 547 -1.15 -30.10 5.52
CA ILE A 547 -1.82 -30.38 6.82
C ILE A 547 -2.91 -31.46 6.65
N ILE A 548 -2.93 -32.37 7.62
CA ILE A 548 -3.80 -33.53 7.92
C ILE A 548 -5.10 -33.65 7.11
N VAL A 549 -5.22 -34.81 6.47
CA VAL A 549 -6.34 -35.34 5.68
C VAL A 549 -7.71 -35.12 6.34
N THR A 550 -8.58 -34.31 5.72
CA THR A 550 -10.03 -34.54 5.74
C THR A 550 -10.63 -34.08 4.41
N ILE A 551 -11.16 -35.05 3.66
CA ILE A 551 -11.62 -34.93 2.29
C ILE A 551 -13.02 -34.30 2.25
N PHE A 552 -13.15 -33.14 1.61
CA PHE A 552 -14.40 -32.72 0.94
C PHE A 552 -14.07 -32.14 -0.44
N LEU A 553 -14.28 -32.97 -1.46
CA LEU A 553 -14.06 -32.65 -2.88
C LEU A 553 -15.21 -31.78 -3.42
N PHE A 554 -14.90 -30.56 -3.87
CA PHE A 554 -15.82 -29.76 -4.70
C PHE A 554 -15.47 -29.89 -6.20
N PRO A 555 -16.46 -30.03 -7.10
CA PRO A 555 -16.24 -30.33 -8.53
C PRO A 555 -15.53 -29.23 -9.34
N PHE A 556 -15.43 -27.99 -8.83
CA PHE A 556 -14.82 -26.85 -9.52
C PHE A 556 -13.31 -27.04 -9.78
N TRP A 557 -12.62 -27.78 -8.89
CA TRP A 557 -11.18 -28.03 -9.00
C TRP A 557 -10.78 -28.91 -10.19
N LYS A 558 -11.69 -29.72 -10.77
CA LYS A 558 -11.35 -30.57 -11.92
C LYS A 558 -11.07 -29.77 -13.20
N ILE A 559 -11.81 -28.69 -13.43
CA ILE A 559 -11.64 -27.83 -14.62
C ILE A 559 -10.38 -26.98 -14.47
N VAL A 560 -10.13 -26.45 -13.27
CA VAL A 560 -8.91 -25.70 -12.94
C VAL A 560 -7.67 -26.61 -13.06
N LEU A 561 -7.70 -27.84 -12.53
CA LEU A 561 -6.59 -28.79 -12.70
C LEU A 561 -6.35 -29.13 -14.17
N GLN A 562 -7.40 -29.41 -14.97
CA GLN A 562 -7.21 -29.72 -16.38
C GLN A 562 -6.60 -28.54 -17.15
N ASN A 563 -7.03 -27.31 -16.88
CA ASN A 563 -6.46 -26.12 -17.50
C ASN A 563 -5.02 -25.85 -17.04
N ILE A 564 -4.72 -26.01 -15.75
CA ILE A 564 -3.34 -25.91 -15.21
C ILE A 564 -2.45 -26.97 -15.85
N ILE A 565 -2.93 -28.21 -16.00
CA ILE A 565 -2.20 -29.29 -16.66
C ILE A 565 -1.94 -28.94 -18.13
N VAL A 566 -2.93 -28.45 -18.88
CA VAL A 566 -2.75 -28.01 -20.28
C VAL A 566 -1.74 -26.86 -20.38
N ILE A 567 -1.79 -25.89 -19.46
CA ILE A 567 -0.81 -24.80 -19.38
C ILE A 567 0.59 -25.34 -19.07
N PHE A 568 0.72 -26.23 -18.09
CA PHE A 568 1.99 -26.84 -17.71
C PHE A 568 2.59 -27.64 -18.88
N TYR A 569 1.79 -28.47 -19.56
CA TYR A 569 2.24 -29.20 -20.74
C TYR A 569 2.62 -28.25 -21.88
N GLY A 570 1.85 -27.18 -22.12
CA GLY A 570 2.20 -26.16 -23.11
C GLY A 570 3.53 -25.45 -22.80
N MET A 571 3.73 -25.02 -21.55
CA MET A 571 4.94 -24.32 -21.10
C MET A 571 6.17 -25.24 -21.04
N ILE A 572 6.00 -26.50 -20.62
CA ILE A 572 7.06 -27.51 -20.61
C ILE A 572 7.44 -27.88 -22.05
N HIS A 573 6.48 -28.08 -22.94
CA HIS A 573 6.77 -28.44 -24.33
C HIS A 573 7.54 -27.32 -25.03
N ILE A 574 7.23 -26.05 -24.74
CA ILE A 574 8.00 -24.87 -25.19
C ILE A 574 9.40 -24.86 -24.58
N SER A 575 9.54 -25.18 -23.29
CA SER A 575 10.85 -25.25 -22.62
C SER A 575 11.74 -26.37 -23.20
N MET A 576 11.17 -27.53 -23.48
CA MET A 576 11.87 -28.66 -24.11
C MET A 576 12.22 -28.37 -25.58
N VAL A 577 11.37 -27.65 -26.32
CA VAL A 577 11.66 -27.21 -27.70
C VAL A 577 12.72 -26.10 -27.72
N LEU A 578 12.74 -25.20 -26.72
CA LEU A 578 13.79 -24.19 -26.59
C LEU A 578 15.14 -24.80 -26.18
N LEU A 579 15.14 -25.81 -25.30
CA LEU A 579 16.33 -26.59 -24.96
C LEU A 579 16.87 -27.38 -26.15
N SER A 580 16.01 -28.02 -26.95
CA SER A 580 16.45 -28.75 -28.15
C SER A 580 16.95 -27.84 -29.27
N CYS A 581 16.43 -26.61 -29.38
CA CYS A 581 16.95 -25.59 -30.29
C CYS A 581 18.30 -24.99 -29.82
N LEU A 582 18.57 -24.93 -28.51
CA LEU A 582 19.86 -24.50 -27.96
C LEU A 582 20.95 -25.56 -28.14
N ASP A 583 20.60 -26.85 -28.04
CA ASP A 583 21.54 -27.95 -28.32
C ASP A 583 21.93 -28.03 -29.80
N TYR A 584 21.03 -27.62 -30.73
CA TYR A 584 21.34 -27.58 -32.16
C TYR A 584 22.26 -26.41 -32.56
N ALA A 585 22.34 -25.35 -31.74
CA ALA A 585 23.17 -24.18 -32.02
C ALA A 585 24.62 -24.29 -31.50
N ASN A 586 24.92 -25.30 -30.66
CA ASN A 586 26.25 -25.54 -30.09
C ASN A 586 26.96 -26.79 -30.67
N SER A 587 26.46 -27.35 -31.76
CA SER A 587 27.17 -28.40 -32.50
C SER A 587 28.28 -27.80 -33.37
N PRO A 588 29.57 -28.11 -33.13
CA PRO A 588 30.62 -27.75 -34.07
C PRO A 588 30.50 -28.67 -35.29
N PHE A 589 29.95 -28.16 -36.39
CA PHE A 589 30.09 -28.83 -37.67
C PHE A 589 31.56 -28.77 -38.10
N SER A 590 32.14 -29.95 -38.22
CA SER A 590 33.39 -30.28 -38.91
C SER A 590 33.42 -29.80 -40.36
#